data_AF-A0A1R4G5V0-F1
#
_entry.id   AF-A0A1R4G5V0-F1
#
_cell.length_a   1.000
_cell.length_b   1.000
_cell.length_c   1.000
_cell.angle_alpha   90.00
_cell.angle_beta   90.00
_cell.angle_gamma   90.00
#
_symmetry.space_group_name_H-M   'P 1'
#
loop_
_entity.id
_entity.type
_entity.pdbx_description
1 polymer ?
#
loop_
_entity_poly.entity_id
_entity_poly.type
_entity_poly.pdbx_seq_one_letter_code
_entity_poly.pdbx_strand_id
1 'polypeptide(L)'
;MDAFRRTRGGYVARISAPERTFLSRPFADVASLLGHAEPPMDALGELSSRSEGTPGNTAPDDDAVTPGTTGTPGGAASGDAASGGAGSGRSGSGDETPSGAGPSGTGPGDTGPADTPSSDAAILAALDFVPTDAGPAGDRPPSDPALARLLPDMSEDEDLAGSLRELTEPSLRAEKIARLLFVVEELDHPARRDDSFFVPDGHEADVLRAINDVRLVIATRLGLGDTLADDELYDMAERATASSRAGSGTVGEAMAILYTSLTWWQESLVNALHSLRRPN
;
A
#
# COMPACT_ATOMS: atom_id res chain seq x y z
N MET A 1 -8.02 -4.12 13.56
CA MET A 1 -8.23 -5.14 12.51
C MET A 1 -9.26 -6.16 12.98
N ASP A 2 -10.15 -6.60 12.10
CA ASP A 2 -11.10 -7.69 12.36
C ASP A 2 -10.55 -9.06 11.92
N ALA A 3 -11.09 -10.13 12.50
CA ALA A 3 -10.78 -11.50 12.08
C ALA A 3 -11.34 -11.79 10.67
N PHE A 4 -10.63 -12.61 9.89
CA PHE A 4 -11.10 -13.05 8.59
C PHE A 4 -12.42 -13.82 8.69
N ARG A 5 -13.32 -13.55 7.75
CA ARG A 5 -14.57 -14.28 7.56
C ARG A 5 -14.70 -14.75 6.12
N ARG A 6 -15.28 -15.93 5.93
CA ARG A 6 -15.63 -16.45 4.60
C ARG A 6 -16.69 -15.54 3.96
N THR A 7 -16.52 -15.26 2.67
CA THR A 7 -17.50 -14.56 1.83
C THR A 7 -17.62 -15.28 0.48
N ARG A 8 -18.47 -14.75 -0.41
CA ARG A 8 -18.55 -15.26 -1.79
C ARG A 8 -17.22 -14.94 -2.51
N GLY A 9 -16.56 -16.00 -2.96
CA GLY A 9 -15.33 -15.91 -3.77
C GLY A 9 -14.04 -15.72 -2.96
N GLY A 10 -14.07 -15.87 -1.64
CA GLY A 10 -12.85 -15.78 -0.82
C GLY A 10 -13.09 -15.43 0.64
N TYR A 11 -12.18 -14.66 1.22
CA TYR A 11 -12.16 -14.24 2.63
C TYR A 11 -12.03 -12.73 2.76
N VAL A 12 -12.60 -12.15 3.80
CA VAL A 12 -12.57 -10.71 4.02
C VAL A 12 -12.26 -10.38 5.48
N ALA A 13 -11.45 -9.36 5.72
CA ALA A 13 -11.18 -8.77 7.02
C ALA A 13 -11.32 -7.25 6.94
N ARG A 14 -12.03 -6.64 7.90
CA ARG A 14 -12.11 -5.18 8.00
C ARG A 14 -10.83 -4.63 8.62
N ILE A 15 -10.28 -3.60 8.01
CA ILE A 15 -9.08 -2.91 8.49
C ILE A 15 -9.34 -1.41 8.33
N SER A 16 -9.07 -0.62 9.37
CA SER A 16 -9.25 0.83 9.27
C SER A 16 -8.20 1.45 8.34
N ALA A 17 -8.50 2.59 7.72
CA ALA A 17 -7.55 3.25 6.81
C ALA A 17 -6.16 3.50 7.43
N PRO A 18 -6.04 3.99 8.68
CA PRO A 18 -4.73 4.14 9.33
C PRO A 18 -3.99 2.81 9.50
N GLU A 19 -4.70 1.74 9.87
CA GLU A 19 -4.12 0.40 10.01
C GLU A 19 -3.67 -0.17 8.65
N ARG A 20 -4.39 0.13 7.55
CA ARG A 20 -3.99 -0.30 6.19
C ARG A 20 -2.67 0.34 5.78
N THR A 21 -2.55 1.66 5.94
CA THR A 21 -1.29 2.37 5.67
C THR A 21 -0.15 1.88 6.57
N PHE A 22 -0.44 1.59 7.84
CA PHE A 22 0.53 1.06 8.80
C PHE A 22 1.02 -0.34 8.41
N LEU A 23 0.12 -1.21 7.94
CA LEU A 23 0.47 -2.56 7.50
C LEU A 23 1.16 -2.58 6.14
N SER A 24 0.74 -1.75 5.17
CA SER A 24 1.24 -1.80 3.79
C SER A 24 2.76 -1.61 3.74
N ARG A 25 3.28 -0.67 4.53
CA ARG A 25 4.71 -0.31 4.58
C ARG A 25 5.64 -1.51 4.81
N PRO A 26 5.53 -2.29 5.91
CA PRO A 26 6.35 -3.49 6.10
C PRO A 26 6.34 -4.48 4.93
N PHE A 27 5.22 -4.65 4.21
CA PHE A 27 5.18 -5.53 3.04
C PHE A 27 5.97 -4.93 1.86
N ALA A 28 5.81 -3.64 1.61
CA ALA A 28 6.56 -2.91 0.58
C ALA A 28 8.06 -2.86 0.87
N ASP A 29 8.44 -2.68 2.14
CA ASP A 29 9.83 -2.64 2.57
C ASP A 29 10.50 -4.01 2.40
N VAL A 30 9.80 -5.10 2.72
CA VAL A 30 10.31 -6.46 2.50
C VAL A 30 10.40 -6.78 1.01
N ALA A 31 9.47 -6.29 0.18
CA ALA A 31 9.59 -6.40 -1.27
C ALA A 31 10.84 -5.65 -1.78
N SER A 32 11.11 -4.47 -1.23
CA SER A 32 12.30 -3.67 -1.54
C SER A 32 13.59 -4.36 -1.09
N LEU A 33 13.59 -4.97 0.10
CA LEU A 33 14.68 -5.82 0.60
C LEU A 33 14.99 -6.99 -0.34
N LEU A 34 13.96 -7.54 -0.99
CA LEU A 34 14.11 -8.61 -1.98
C LEU A 34 14.59 -8.13 -3.36
N GLY A 35 14.76 -6.81 -3.55
CA GLY A 35 15.23 -6.21 -4.80
C GLY A 35 14.12 -5.61 -5.67
N HIS A 36 12.92 -5.41 -5.14
CA HIS A 36 11.91 -4.60 -5.82
C HIS A 36 12.32 -3.12 -5.76
N ALA A 37 12.64 -2.53 -6.90
CA ALA A 37 12.71 -1.08 -7.01
C ALA A 37 11.31 -0.58 -7.37
N GLU A 38 10.69 0.24 -6.51
CA GLU A 38 9.52 1.00 -6.95
C GLU A 38 9.92 1.84 -8.16
N PRO A 39 9.15 1.83 -9.26
CA PRO A 39 9.42 2.75 -10.35
C PRO A 39 9.33 4.19 -9.80
N PRO A 40 10.27 5.08 -10.13
CA PRO A 40 10.19 6.47 -9.68
C PRO A 40 8.84 7.04 -10.09
N MET A 41 8.15 7.71 -9.15
CA MET A 41 6.79 8.23 -9.32
C MET A 41 6.58 9.06 -10.61
N ASP A 42 7.66 9.62 -11.16
CA ASP A 42 7.66 10.35 -12.43
C ASP A 42 7.39 9.46 -13.67
N ALA A 43 7.70 8.16 -13.61
CA ALA A 43 7.52 7.22 -14.72
C ALA A 43 6.07 6.76 -14.94
N LEU A 44 5.23 6.80 -13.89
CA LEU A 44 3.81 6.44 -13.99
C LEU A 44 2.98 7.50 -14.74
N GLY A 45 3.44 8.76 -14.74
CA GLY A 45 2.89 9.84 -15.56
C GLY A 45 3.17 9.66 -17.06
N GLU A 46 4.32 9.10 -17.41
CA GLU A 46 4.72 8.87 -18.82
C GLU A 46 3.99 7.67 -19.47
N LEU A 47 3.66 6.64 -18.69
CA LEU A 47 2.91 5.49 -19.18
C LEU A 47 1.42 5.81 -19.38
N SER A 48 0.85 6.66 -18.51
CA SER A 48 -0.52 7.17 -18.67
C SER A 48 -0.66 8.07 -19.90
N SER A 49 0.36 8.89 -20.18
CA SER A 49 0.39 9.78 -21.36
C SER A 49 0.73 9.06 -22.67
N ARG A 50 1.37 7.88 -22.63
CA ARG A 50 1.55 7.02 -23.81
C ARG A 50 0.28 6.29 -24.28
N SER A 51 -0.69 6.09 -23.40
CA SER A 51 -1.94 5.39 -23.73
C SER A 51 -3.00 6.27 -24.41
N GLU A 52 -2.82 7.60 -24.43
CA GLU A 52 -3.74 8.56 -25.09
C GLU A 52 -3.25 9.02 -26.48
N GLY A 53 -2.34 8.27 -27.11
CA GLY A 53 -1.92 8.47 -28.48
C GLY A 53 -2.91 7.86 -29.49
N THR A 54 -3.79 8.70 -30.03
CA THR A 54 -4.70 8.40 -31.16
C THR A 54 -3.98 7.63 -32.29
N PRO A 55 -4.50 6.49 -32.78
CA PRO A 55 -3.93 5.85 -33.96
C PRO A 55 -4.22 6.72 -35.20
N GLY A 56 -3.14 7.27 -35.78
CA GLY A 56 -3.17 7.93 -37.07
C GLY A 56 -3.64 6.97 -38.16
N ASN A 57 -4.76 7.30 -38.77
CA ASN A 57 -5.28 6.66 -39.96
C ASN A 57 -4.36 6.99 -41.15
N THR A 58 -3.54 6.03 -41.58
CA THR A 58 -2.84 6.09 -42.87
C THR A 58 -3.53 5.10 -43.81
N ALA A 59 -4.53 5.57 -44.55
CA ALA A 59 -5.05 4.86 -45.72
C ALA A 59 -4.20 5.23 -46.95
N PRO A 60 -3.93 4.29 -47.88
CA PRO A 60 -3.30 4.62 -49.16
C PRO A 60 -4.33 5.16 -50.14
N ASP A 61 -3.85 6.02 -51.04
CA ASP A 61 -4.55 6.63 -52.16
C ASP A 61 -5.19 5.60 -53.09
N ASP A 62 -6.41 5.86 -53.56
CA ASP A 62 -6.92 5.31 -54.81
C ASP A 62 -7.87 6.31 -55.51
N ASP A 63 -7.63 6.45 -56.80
CA ASP A 63 -8.13 7.47 -57.71
C ASP A 63 -9.60 7.33 -58.14
N ALA A 64 -10.23 8.51 -58.25
CA ALA A 64 -11.14 8.95 -59.32
C ALA A 64 -12.65 8.57 -59.37
N VAL A 65 -13.37 9.60 -59.85
CA VAL A 65 -14.67 9.66 -60.57
C VAL A 65 -15.91 10.09 -59.75
N THR A 66 -16.26 11.37 -59.93
CA THR A 66 -17.63 11.97 -59.87
C THR A 66 -18.21 12.02 -61.31
N PRO A 67 -19.49 12.36 -61.59
CA PRO A 67 -20.49 13.03 -60.74
C PRO A 67 -21.96 12.52 -60.85
N GLY A 68 -22.81 12.98 -59.93
CA GLY A 68 -24.26 12.84 -60.01
C GLY A 68 -24.96 13.78 -59.03
N THR A 69 -25.87 14.60 -59.56
CA THR A 69 -26.44 15.81 -58.96
C THR A 69 -27.83 15.59 -58.34
N THR A 70 -28.25 16.57 -57.53
CA THR A 70 -29.61 16.96 -57.10
C THR A 70 -30.19 16.43 -55.78
N GLY A 71 -30.60 17.36 -54.91
CA GLY A 71 -31.69 17.15 -53.94
C GLY A 71 -31.56 17.78 -52.54
N THR A 72 -31.66 19.10 -52.40
CA THR A 72 -32.17 19.81 -51.18
C THR A 72 -33.73 19.77 -51.23
N PRO A 73 -34.54 20.10 -50.17
CA PRO A 73 -34.22 20.75 -48.90
C PRO A 73 -35.03 20.32 -47.63
N GLY A 74 -34.72 20.95 -46.50
CA GLY A 74 -35.63 21.13 -45.34
C GLY A 74 -35.00 20.71 -44.01
N GLY A 75 -35.02 21.47 -42.92
CA GLY A 75 -35.64 22.75 -42.60
C GLY A 75 -35.11 23.22 -41.24
N ALA A 76 -35.18 24.53 -41.04
CA ALA A 76 -34.71 25.25 -39.85
C ALA A 76 -35.55 24.98 -38.60
N ALA A 77 -34.96 25.19 -37.41
CA ALA A 77 -35.51 26.10 -36.40
C ALA A 77 -34.55 26.29 -35.22
N SER A 78 -34.12 27.54 -35.05
CA SER A 78 -33.65 28.14 -33.81
C SER A 78 -34.78 28.22 -32.78
N GLY A 79 -34.44 28.27 -31.50
CA GLY A 79 -35.39 28.51 -30.40
C GLY A 79 -34.68 28.99 -29.14
N ASP A 80 -34.57 30.32 -29.07
CA ASP A 80 -34.14 31.13 -27.93
C ASP A 80 -35.26 31.26 -26.88
N ALA A 81 -34.95 31.95 -25.76
CA ALA A 81 -35.84 32.52 -24.71
C ALA A 81 -35.85 31.75 -23.36
N ALA A 82 -35.26 32.32 -22.29
CA ALA A 82 -35.83 33.33 -21.37
C ALA A 82 -36.80 32.70 -20.33
N SER A 83 -37.05 33.21 -19.12
CA SER A 83 -36.51 34.19 -18.16
C SER A 83 -37.49 34.18 -16.96
N GLY A 84 -37.10 34.75 -15.81
CA GLY A 84 -38.01 35.17 -14.73
C GLY A 84 -38.32 34.12 -13.67
N GLY A 85 -38.48 34.41 -12.38
CA GLY A 85 -38.50 35.65 -11.57
C GLY A 85 -38.50 35.21 -10.09
N ALA A 86 -37.80 35.90 -9.18
CA ALA A 86 -38.25 37.08 -8.42
C ALA A 86 -39.03 36.76 -7.11
N GLY A 87 -38.61 37.43 -6.01
CA GLY A 87 -39.43 37.72 -4.82
C GLY A 87 -38.79 37.33 -3.48
N SER A 88 -38.06 38.24 -2.81
CA SER A 88 -38.52 39.10 -1.67
C SER A 88 -38.48 38.42 -0.29
N GLY A 89 -37.93 38.98 0.79
CA GLY A 89 -37.27 40.27 1.02
C GLY A 89 -37.03 40.54 2.52
N ARG A 90 -36.27 41.64 2.79
CA ARG A 90 -36.27 42.54 3.98
C ARG A 90 -35.99 41.94 5.38
N SER A 91 -35.43 42.62 6.39
CA SER A 91 -34.82 43.94 6.68
C SER A 91 -34.19 43.78 8.08
N GLY A 92 -33.01 44.32 8.39
CA GLY A 92 -32.82 45.66 8.98
C GLY A 92 -31.61 45.61 9.93
N SER A 93 -30.58 46.46 9.73
CA SER A 93 -30.23 47.67 10.52
C SER A 93 -29.72 47.37 11.95
N GLY A 94 -28.57 47.89 12.41
CA GLY A 94 -27.62 48.86 11.85
C GLY A 94 -26.47 49.15 12.83
N ASP A 95 -25.52 50.00 12.37
CA ASP A 95 -24.57 50.89 13.08
C ASP A 95 -23.73 50.37 14.27
N GLU A 96 -22.47 50.74 14.50
CA GLU A 96 -21.69 51.93 14.13
C GLU A 96 -20.19 51.59 14.31
N THR A 97 -19.33 52.10 13.43
CA THR A 97 -17.88 52.27 13.66
C THR A 97 -17.64 53.66 14.26
N PRO A 98 -16.49 53.93 14.93
CA PRO A 98 -15.37 54.47 14.15
C PRO A 98 -13.95 54.10 14.63
N SER A 99 -13.08 53.89 13.62
CA SER A 99 -11.76 54.50 13.42
C SER A 99 -10.79 54.72 14.60
N GLY A 100 -9.63 54.05 14.52
CA GLY A 100 -8.38 54.46 15.14
C GLY A 100 -7.18 53.84 14.40
N ALA A 101 -6.31 54.67 13.83
CA ALA A 101 -5.20 54.29 12.97
C ALA A 101 -3.84 54.20 13.70
N GLY A 102 -3.07 53.15 13.40
CA GLY A 102 -1.60 53.08 13.37
C GLY A 102 -0.88 52.44 14.57
N PRO A 103 0.40 51.99 14.43
CA PRO A 103 1.13 51.56 13.24
C PRO A 103 1.75 50.14 13.36
N SER A 104 2.17 49.64 12.21
CA SER A 104 3.05 48.51 11.90
C SER A 104 3.87 47.87 13.04
N GLY A 105 3.64 46.57 13.26
CA GLY A 105 4.56 45.65 13.92
C GLY A 105 4.66 44.36 13.12
N THR A 106 5.76 44.21 12.39
CA THR A 106 6.11 43.01 11.62
C THR A 106 6.46 41.88 12.59
N GLY A 107 5.56 40.91 12.77
CA GLY A 107 5.81 39.65 13.47
C GLY A 107 5.87 38.49 12.47
N PRO A 108 6.78 37.51 12.64
CA PRO A 108 6.97 36.44 11.67
C PRO A 108 5.74 35.54 11.65
N GLY A 109 5.45 35.02 10.45
CA GLY A 109 4.25 34.30 10.10
C GLY A 109 3.89 33.19 11.09
N ASP A 110 2.61 33.15 11.39
CA ASP A 110 1.87 31.97 11.83
C ASP A 110 2.14 30.83 10.83
N THR A 111 3.19 30.05 11.08
CA THR A 111 3.29 28.70 10.55
C THR A 111 2.19 27.92 11.24
N GLY A 112 1.08 27.73 10.53
CA GLY A 112 0.01 26.80 10.91
C GLY A 112 0.60 25.45 11.32
N PRO A 113 -0.13 24.63 12.10
CA PRO A 113 0.43 23.45 12.73
C PRO A 113 1.10 22.60 11.64
N ALA A 114 2.44 22.57 11.69
CA ALA A 114 3.21 21.64 10.89
C ALA A 114 2.63 20.27 11.22
N ASP A 115 2.24 19.53 10.18
CA ASP A 115 1.87 18.12 10.24
C ASP A 115 3.02 17.38 10.92
N THR A 116 2.98 17.36 12.25
CA THR A 116 3.91 16.58 13.04
C THR A 116 3.43 15.17 12.79
N PRO A 117 4.21 14.33 12.09
CA PRO A 117 3.80 12.95 11.88
C PRO A 117 3.43 12.38 13.24
N SER A 118 2.27 11.72 13.33
CA SER A 118 1.94 10.92 14.52
C SER A 118 3.20 10.16 14.95
N SER A 119 3.46 10.04 16.25
CA SER A 119 4.63 9.30 16.75
C SER A 119 4.76 7.94 16.04
N ASP A 120 3.62 7.30 15.72
CA ASP A 120 3.55 6.07 14.94
C ASP A 120 4.10 6.20 13.51
N ALA A 121 3.81 7.29 12.79
CA ALA A 121 4.32 7.55 11.45
C ALA A 121 5.83 7.85 11.42
N ALA A 122 6.35 8.49 12.47
CA ALA A 122 7.79 8.72 12.65
C ALA A 122 8.53 7.44 13.05
N ILE A 123 7.94 6.61 13.92
CA ILE A 123 8.48 5.29 14.29
C ILE A 123 8.47 4.35 13.08
N LEU A 124 7.39 4.35 12.28
CA LEU A 124 7.31 3.61 11.03
C LEU A 124 8.30 4.12 9.98
N ALA A 125 8.51 5.43 9.85
CA ALA A 125 9.53 5.98 8.95
C ALA A 125 10.95 5.61 9.40
N ALA A 126 11.14 5.28 10.67
CA ALA A 126 12.39 4.74 11.21
C ALA A 126 12.48 3.19 11.09
N LEU A 127 11.40 2.49 10.70
CA LEU A 127 11.45 1.10 10.25
C LEU A 127 12.00 1.02 8.82
N ASP A 128 13.12 1.67 8.56
CA ASP A 128 13.71 1.60 7.24
C ASP A 128 14.40 0.23 7.13
N PHE A 129 13.74 -0.76 6.52
CA PHE A 129 14.35 -2.06 6.20
C PHE A 129 15.34 -1.92 5.03
N VAL A 130 16.06 -0.79 4.96
CA VAL A 130 17.05 -0.50 3.92
C VAL A 130 17.94 -1.72 3.77
N PRO A 131 18.04 -2.27 2.56
CA PRO A 131 18.97 -3.35 2.30
C PRO A 131 20.37 -2.86 2.69
N THR A 132 21.00 -3.54 3.66
CA THR A 132 22.41 -3.26 3.98
C THR A 132 23.31 -3.63 2.78
N ASP A 133 22.81 -4.51 1.90
CA ASP A 133 23.32 -4.74 0.55
C ASP A 133 22.25 -5.50 -0.28
N ALA A 134 21.49 -4.81 -1.13
CA ALA A 134 20.65 -5.47 -2.16
C ALA A 134 21.52 -5.76 -3.40
N GLY A 135 22.62 -6.49 -3.20
CA GLY A 135 23.45 -6.95 -4.29
C GLY A 135 22.68 -7.95 -5.18
N PRO A 136 23.04 -8.09 -6.47
CA PRO A 136 22.47 -9.12 -7.32
C PRO A 136 22.68 -10.53 -6.72
N ALA A 137 21.75 -11.45 -7.00
CA ALA A 137 21.91 -12.86 -6.64
C ALA A 137 23.29 -13.37 -7.09
N GLY A 138 24.00 -14.08 -6.20
CA GLY A 138 25.35 -14.55 -6.47
C GLY A 138 25.75 -15.75 -5.61
N ASP A 139 26.95 -16.24 -5.85
CA ASP A 139 27.52 -17.44 -5.22
C ASP A 139 27.68 -17.33 -3.68
N ARG A 140 27.65 -16.12 -3.13
CA ARG A 140 27.75 -15.87 -1.68
C ARG A 140 26.37 -15.67 -1.04
N PRO A 141 26.13 -16.19 0.18
CA PRO A 141 24.90 -15.91 0.92
C PRO A 141 24.69 -14.39 1.14
N PRO A 142 23.44 -13.93 1.26
CA PRO A 142 23.14 -12.54 1.56
C PRO A 142 23.80 -12.08 2.87
N SER A 143 24.47 -10.92 2.84
CA SER A 143 25.09 -10.33 4.04
C SER A 143 24.06 -9.88 5.08
N ASP A 144 22.84 -9.56 4.65
CA ASP A 144 21.74 -9.19 5.53
C ASP A 144 21.10 -10.45 6.14
N PRO A 145 21.07 -10.59 7.49
CA PRO A 145 20.54 -11.78 8.15
C PRO A 145 19.04 -11.99 7.88
N ALA A 146 18.26 -10.93 7.69
CA ALA A 146 16.84 -11.06 7.36
C ALA A 146 16.66 -11.59 5.94
N LEU A 147 17.51 -11.15 5.00
CA LEU A 147 17.49 -11.64 3.63
C LEU A 147 17.97 -13.09 3.53
N ALA A 148 19.01 -13.47 4.27
CA ALA A 148 19.49 -14.86 4.37
C ALA A 148 18.41 -15.80 4.93
N ARG A 149 17.58 -15.31 5.87
CA ARG A 149 16.46 -16.09 6.43
C ARG A 149 15.26 -16.16 5.49
N LEU A 150 15.02 -15.14 4.67
CA LEU A 150 14.01 -15.16 3.61
C LEU A 150 14.41 -16.07 2.44
N LEU A 151 15.70 -16.19 2.17
CA LEU A 151 16.29 -16.95 1.07
C LEU A 151 17.25 -18.00 1.64
N PRO A 152 16.74 -19.01 2.37
CA PRO A 152 17.58 -20.03 2.99
C PRO A 152 18.28 -20.87 1.92
N ASP A 153 19.47 -21.37 2.26
CA ASP A 153 20.23 -22.23 1.38
C ASP A 153 19.49 -23.54 1.08
N MET A 154 19.57 -23.97 -0.17
CA MET A 154 18.95 -25.21 -0.63
C MET A 154 19.79 -26.46 -0.31
N SER A 155 20.99 -26.27 0.24
CA SER A 155 21.97 -27.31 0.54
C SER A 155 22.84 -26.89 1.73
N GLU A 156 23.26 -27.86 2.55
CA GLU A 156 24.28 -27.67 3.60
C GLU A 156 25.70 -27.68 3.03
N ASP A 157 25.89 -28.25 1.83
CA ASP A 157 27.14 -28.18 1.06
C ASP A 157 27.24 -26.82 0.37
N GLU A 158 28.30 -26.06 0.69
CA GLU A 158 28.52 -24.67 0.27
C GLU A 158 28.65 -24.51 -1.25
N ASP A 159 29.38 -25.41 -1.92
CA ASP A 159 29.60 -25.36 -3.38
C ASP A 159 28.29 -25.65 -4.12
N LEU A 160 27.52 -26.63 -3.63
CA LEU A 160 26.21 -26.94 -4.17
C LEU A 160 25.18 -25.84 -3.86
N ALA A 161 25.24 -25.24 -2.66
CA ALA A 161 24.37 -24.15 -2.26
C ALA A 161 24.57 -22.93 -3.18
N GLY A 162 25.82 -22.55 -3.46
CA GLY A 162 26.15 -21.47 -4.40
C GLY A 162 25.58 -21.70 -5.80
N SER A 163 25.81 -22.89 -6.36
CA SER A 163 25.29 -23.28 -7.68
C SER A 163 23.76 -23.25 -7.76
N LEU A 164 23.08 -23.77 -6.73
CA LEU A 164 21.61 -23.75 -6.66
C LEU A 164 21.07 -22.34 -6.46
N ARG A 165 21.79 -21.49 -5.70
CA ARG A 165 21.41 -20.10 -5.45
C ARG A 165 21.42 -19.30 -6.75
N GLU A 166 22.48 -19.40 -7.55
CA GLU A 166 22.56 -18.76 -8.87
C GLU A 166 21.39 -19.17 -9.80
N LEU A 167 20.98 -20.43 -9.75
CA LEU A 167 19.92 -20.96 -10.61
C LEU A 167 18.51 -20.57 -10.15
N THR A 168 18.27 -20.56 -8.83
CA THR A 168 16.89 -20.54 -8.27
C THR A 168 16.52 -19.24 -7.59
N GLU A 169 17.48 -18.52 -7.00
CA GLU A 169 17.22 -17.33 -6.19
C GLU A 169 16.45 -16.23 -6.97
N PRO A 170 16.76 -15.93 -8.25
CA PRO A 170 16.01 -14.92 -8.99
C PRO A 170 14.52 -15.26 -9.10
N SER A 171 14.18 -16.53 -9.36
CA SER A 171 12.78 -16.98 -9.43
C SER A 171 12.09 -16.94 -8.07
N LEU A 172 12.80 -17.35 -7.01
CA LEU A 172 12.28 -17.32 -5.63
C LEU A 172 12.02 -15.89 -5.15
N ARG A 173 12.92 -14.94 -5.46
CA ARG A 173 12.73 -13.51 -5.18
C ARG A 173 11.51 -12.97 -5.92
N ALA A 174 11.40 -13.24 -7.22
CA ALA A 174 10.27 -12.78 -8.03
C ALA A 174 8.93 -13.29 -7.48
N GLU A 175 8.84 -14.55 -7.09
CA GLU A 175 7.64 -15.11 -6.45
C GLU A 175 7.32 -14.45 -5.11
N LYS A 176 8.31 -14.27 -4.24
CA LYS A 176 8.12 -13.59 -2.94
C LYS A 176 7.66 -12.14 -3.15
N ILE A 177 8.30 -11.39 -4.03
CA ILE A 177 7.94 -10.01 -4.38
C ILE A 177 6.50 -9.96 -4.89
N ALA A 178 6.12 -10.82 -5.84
CA ALA A 178 4.77 -10.81 -6.40
C ALA A 178 3.69 -11.01 -5.32
N ARG A 179 3.91 -11.91 -4.36
CA ARG A 179 2.97 -12.13 -3.24
C ARG A 179 2.91 -10.94 -2.28
N LEU A 180 4.06 -10.33 -1.96
CA LEU A 180 4.11 -9.15 -1.09
C LEU A 180 3.38 -7.97 -1.74
N LEU A 181 3.63 -7.72 -3.03
CA LEU A 181 2.98 -6.65 -3.78
C LEU A 181 1.47 -6.88 -3.95
N PHE A 182 1.02 -8.13 -4.06
CA PHE A 182 -0.41 -8.43 -4.00
C PHE A 182 -1.05 -7.95 -2.68
N VAL A 183 -0.37 -8.16 -1.55
CA VAL A 183 -0.86 -7.70 -0.24
C VAL A 183 -0.80 -6.17 -0.12
N VAL A 184 0.27 -5.54 -0.60
CA VAL A 184 0.41 -4.06 -0.65
C VAL A 184 -0.74 -3.45 -1.45
N GLU A 185 -0.98 -3.92 -2.67
CA GLU A 185 -2.03 -3.42 -3.54
C GLU A 185 -3.41 -3.53 -2.89
N GLU A 186 -3.75 -4.68 -2.28
CA GLU A 186 -5.04 -4.84 -1.62
C GLU A 186 -5.17 -4.02 -0.32
N LEU A 187 -4.06 -3.70 0.36
CA LEU A 187 -4.06 -2.80 1.52
C LEU A 187 -4.24 -1.34 1.10
N ASP A 188 -3.54 -0.88 0.06
CA ASP A 188 -3.59 0.51 -0.39
C ASP A 188 -4.84 0.81 -1.24
N HIS A 189 -5.26 -0.16 -2.05
CA HIS A 189 -6.38 -0.09 -2.98
C HIS A 189 -7.33 -1.29 -2.83
N PRO A 190 -8.09 -1.41 -1.71
CA PRO A 190 -8.98 -2.54 -1.48
C PRO A 190 -9.99 -2.72 -2.60
N ALA A 191 -10.10 -3.94 -3.13
CA ALA A 191 -11.01 -4.23 -4.22
C ALA A 191 -12.50 -4.09 -3.84
N ARG A 192 -12.82 -4.11 -2.55
CA ARG A 192 -14.19 -4.02 -2.04
C ARG A 192 -14.58 -2.60 -1.64
N ARG A 193 -15.82 -2.24 -1.92
CA ARG A 193 -16.41 -0.91 -1.61
C ARG A 193 -16.55 -0.60 -0.12
N ASP A 194 -16.44 -1.61 0.74
CA ASP A 194 -16.45 -1.46 2.19
C ASP A 194 -15.02 -1.33 2.76
N ASP A 195 -14.03 -1.07 1.90
CA ASP A 195 -12.60 -0.90 2.20
C ASP A 195 -11.98 -2.07 2.99
N SER A 196 -12.60 -3.24 2.88
CA SER A 196 -12.13 -4.44 3.57
C SER A 196 -11.08 -5.15 2.74
N PHE A 197 -10.04 -5.65 3.41
CA PHE A 197 -9.01 -6.47 2.79
C PHE A 197 -9.60 -7.80 2.33
N PHE A 198 -9.53 -8.07 1.03
CA PHE A 198 -10.11 -9.23 0.40
C PHE A 198 -9.04 -10.21 -0.11
N VAL A 199 -9.20 -11.48 0.26
CA VAL A 199 -8.37 -12.58 -0.23
C VAL A 199 -9.23 -13.44 -1.15
N PRO A 200 -8.99 -13.44 -2.48
CA PRO A 200 -9.71 -14.31 -3.40
C PRO A 200 -9.44 -15.80 -3.12
N ASP A 201 -10.40 -16.65 -3.44
CA ASP A 201 -10.22 -18.11 -3.41
C ASP A 201 -8.99 -18.52 -4.24
N GLY A 202 -8.11 -19.34 -3.67
CA GLY A 202 -6.86 -19.78 -4.30
C GLY A 202 -5.62 -18.95 -3.94
N HIS A 203 -5.79 -17.76 -3.36
CA HIS A 203 -4.67 -16.88 -2.95
C HIS A 203 -4.35 -16.95 -1.45
N GLU A 204 -5.04 -17.79 -0.69
CA GLU A 204 -4.93 -17.81 0.77
C GLU A 204 -3.54 -18.24 1.23
N ALA A 205 -2.95 -19.23 0.54
CA ALA A 205 -1.59 -19.67 0.82
C ALA A 205 -0.56 -18.56 0.55
N ASP A 206 -0.80 -17.73 -0.46
CA ASP A 206 0.13 -16.66 -0.83
C ASP A 206 0.11 -15.51 0.17
N VAL A 207 -1.09 -15.13 0.65
CA VAL A 207 -1.24 -14.15 1.73
C VAL A 207 -0.62 -14.66 3.03
N LEU A 208 -0.85 -15.93 3.40
CA LEU A 208 -0.22 -16.52 4.59
C LEU A 208 1.31 -16.53 4.49
N ARG A 209 1.86 -16.83 3.30
CA ARG A 209 3.31 -16.81 3.07
C ARG A 209 3.87 -15.40 3.11
N ALA A 210 3.19 -14.42 2.52
CA ALA A 210 3.59 -13.01 2.58
C ALA A 210 3.63 -12.49 4.03
N ILE A 211 2.59 -12.79 4.83
CA ILE A 211 2.56 -12.45 6.27
C ILE A 211 3.74 -13.11 6.99
N ASN A 212 4.02 -14.39 6.70
CA ASN A 212 5.14 -15.10 7.30
C ASN A 212 6.50 -14.50 6.92
N ASP A 213 6.70 -14.12 5.64
CA ASP A 213 7.93 -13.47 5.17
C ASP A 213 8.19 -12.18 5.98
N VAL A 214 7.18 -11.32 6.17
CA VAL A 214 7.29 -10.09 6.97
C VAL A 214 7.59 -10.40 8.45
N ARG A 215 6.89 -11.39 9.04
CA ARG A 215 7.13 -11.81 10.43
C ARG A 215 8.57 -12.30 10.65
N LEU A 216 9.15 -13.03 9.69
CA LEU A 216 10.53 -13.49 9.76
C LEU A 216 11.53 -12.34 9.75
N VAL A 217 11.31 -11.34 8.90
CA VAL A 217 12.17 -10.14 8.85
C VAL A 217 12.09 -9.37 10.16
N ILE A 218 10.86 -9.13 10.66
CA ILE A 218 10.66 -8.44 11.94
C ILE A 218 11.34 -9.19 13.09
N ALA A 219 11.14 -10.51 13.19
CA ALA A 219 11.78 -11.33 14.24
C ALA A 219 13.31 -11.23 14.19
N THR A 220 13.88 -11.27 12.98
CA THR A 220 15.34 -11.17 12.79
C THR A 220 15.88 -9.81 13.23
N ARG A 221 15.19 -8.72 12.88
CA ARG A 221 15.58 -7.35 13.28
C ARG A 221 15.42 -7.11 14.79
N LEU A 222 14.45 -7.77 15.42
CA LEU A 222 14.27 -7.77 16.87
C LEU A 222 15.31 -8.64 17.60
N GLY A 223 16.16 -9.38 16.87
CA GLY A 223 17.14 -10.30 17.47
C GLY A 223 16.50 -11.55 18.09
N LEU A 224 15.27 -11.88 17.71
CA LEU A 224 14.54 -13.03 18.24
C LEU A 224 15.01 -14.31 17.53
N GLY A 225 15.70 -15.18 18.27
CA GLY A 225 16.14 -16.49 17.79
C GLY A 225 15.02 -17.54 17.81
N ASP A 226 15.30 -18.71 17.20
CA ASP A 226 14.32 -19.77 16.92
C ASP A 226 13.64 -20.43 18.14
N THR A 227 14.18 -20.32 19.36
CA THR A 227 13.76 -21.18 20.50
C THR A 227 13.28 -20.45 21.76
N LEU A 228 13.28 -19.12 21.82
CA LEU A 228 12.90 -18.35 23.03
C LEU A 228 12.03 -17.13 22.73
N ALA A 229 11.57 -16.98 21.48
CA ALA A 229 10.96 -15.74 21.01
C ALA A 229 9.56 -15.46 21.58
N ASP A 230 8.74 -16.48 21.86
CA ASP A 230 7.31 -16.26 22.09
C ASP A 230 7.02 -15.44 23.35
N ASP A 231 7.52 -15.86 24.53
CA ASP A 231 7.24 -15.15 25.80
C ASP A 231 7.86 -13.74 25.84
N GLU A 232 9.13 -13.59 25.42
CA GLU A 232 9.81 -12.28 25.40
C GLU A 232 9.14 -11.28 24.44
N LEU A 233 8.57 -11.78 23.35
CA LEU A 233 7.89 -10.98 22.34
C LEU A 233 6.50 -10.56 22.78
N TYR A 234 5.76 -11.42 23.49
CA TYR A 234 4.51 -11.04 24.13
C TYR A 234 4.75 -9.93 25.15
N ASP A 235 5.76 -10.07 26.01
CA ASP A 235 6.14 -9.03 26.98
C ASP A 235 6.56 -7.72 26.29
N MET A 236 7.28 -7.82 25.17
CA MET A 236 7.67 -6.65 24.38
C MET A 236 6.49 -5.95 23.72
N ALA A 237 5.54 -6.71 23.17
CA ALA A 237 4.33 -6.16 22.58
C ALA A 237 3.40 -5.54 23.63
N GLU A 238 3.31 -6.13 24.83
CA GLU A 238 2.54 -5.56 25.94
C GLU A 238 3.14 -4.21 26.37
N ARG A 239 4.46 -4.16 26.56
CA ARG A 239 5.21 -2.91 26.82
C ARG A 239 4.99 -1.89 25.71
N ALA A 240 5.10 -2.30 24.46
CA ALA A 240 4.88 -1.44 23.30
C ALA A 240 3.47 -0.83 23.28
N THR A 241 2.45 -1.62 23.60
CA THR A 241 1.06 -1.15 23.65
C THR A 241 0.85 -0.15 24.80
N ALA A 242 1.56 -0.31 25.92
CA ALA A 242 1.57 0.66 27.01
C ALA A 242 2.31 1.95 26.62
N SER A 243 3.49 1.85 26.00
CA SER A 243 4.31 2.97 25.53
C SER A 243 3.61 3.78 24.43
N SER A 244 2.90 3.12 23.52
CA SER A 244 2.07 3.77 22.48
C SER A 244 0.98 4.65 23.08
N ARG A 245 0.25 4.16 24.11
CA ARG A 245 -0.74 4.99 24.85
C ARG A 245 -0.13 6.20 25.54
N ALA A 246 1.15 6.12 25.92
CA ALA A 246 1.90 7.21 26.52
C ALA A 246 2.59 8.14 25.51
N GLY A 247 2.55 7.84 24.20
CA GLY A 247 3.19 8.61 23.15
C GLY A 247 4.73 8.52 23.12
N SER A 248 5.32 7.48 23.74
CA SER A 248 6.77 7.32 23.93
C SER A 248 7.33 6.03 23.29
N GLY A 249 6.67 5.51 22.26
CA GLY A 249 7.04 4.24 21.63
C GLY A 249 8.42 4.24 20.96
N THR A 250 9.12 3.12 21.04
CA THR A 250 10.38 2.86 20.30
C THR A 250 10.14 2.08 19.01
N VAL A 251 11.14 2.04 18.12
CA VAL A 251 11.10 1.25 16.87
C VAL A 251 10.92 -0.25 17.15
N GLY A 252 11.64 -0.80 18.13
CA GLY A 252 11.51 -2.21 18.54
C GLY A 252 10.12 -2.53 19.09
N GLU A 253 9.51 -1.58 19.81
CA GLU A 253 8.13 -1.72 20.30
C GLU A 253 7.11 -1.74 19.16
N ALA A 254 7.24 -0.86 18.15
CA ALA A 254 6.37 -0.91 16.98
C ALA A 254 6.53 -2.21 16.16
N MET A 255 7.76 -2.70 16.01
CA MET A 255 8.04 -4.01 15.41
C MET A 255 7.34 -5.15 16.18
N ALA A 256 7.35 -5.12 17.51
CA ALA A 256 6.67 -6.11 18.34
C ALA A 256 5.13 -6.08 18.17
N ILE A 257 4.54 -4.88 18.11
CA ILE A 257 3.11 -4.70 17.83
C ILE A 257 2.77 -5.24 16.44
N LEU A 258 3.58 -4.93 15.43
CA LEU A 258 3.40 -5.44 14.08
C LEU A 258 3.45 -6.97 14.05
N TYR A 259 4.48 -7.57 14.66
CA TYR A 259 4.62 -9.02 14.70
C TYR A 259 3.40 -9.69 15.33
N THR A 260 2.97 -9.20 16.49
CA THR A 260 1.83 -9.78 17.22
C THR A 260 0.51 -9.58 16.48
N SER A 261 0.31 -8.41 15.87
CA SER A 261 -0.86 -8.12 15.02
C SER A 261 -0.92 -9.05 13.81
N LEU A 262 0.21 -9.22 13.11
CA LEU A 262 0.33 -10.13 11.96
C LEU A 262 0.13 -11.59 12.36
N THR A 263 0.63 -12.00 13.52
CA THR A 263 0.45 -13.36 14.07
C THR A 263 -1.04 -13.66 14.29
N TRP A 264 -1.74 -12.76 14.98
CA TRP A 264 -3.18 -12.89 15.19
C TRP A 264 -3.97 -12.89 13.87
N TRP A 265 -3.57 -12.02 12.93
CA TRP A 265 -4.25 -11.92 11.64
C TRP A 265 -4.07 -13.20 10.80
N GLN A 266 -2.87 -13.78 10.80
CA GLN A 266 -2.55 -15.07 10.20
C GLN A 266 -3.41 -16.20 10.80
N GLU A 267 -3.47 -16.29 12.12
CA GLU A 267 -4.31 -17.27 12.83
C GLU A 267 -5.79 -17.13 12.45
N SER A 268 -6.28 -15.89 12.34
CA SER A 268 -7.67 -15.65 11.96
C SER A 268 -7.99 -16.16 10.55
N LEU A 269 -7.06 -16.04 9.59
CA LEU A 269 -7.21 -16.59 8.24
C LEU A 269 -7.17 -18.13 8.24
N VAL A 270 -6.23 -18.72 8.97
CA VAL A 270 -6.13 -20.18 9.14
C VAL A 270 -7.42 -20.74 9.77
N ASN A 271 -7.95 -20.08 10.78
CA ASN A 271 -9.20 -20.47 11.43
C ASN A 271 -10.39 -20.37 10.45
N ALA A 272 -10.46 -19.30 9.65
CA ALA A 272 -11.49 -19.17 8.61
C ALA A 272 -11.39 -20.28 7.56
N LEU A 273 -10.17 -20.67 7.14
CA LEU A 273 -9.93 -21.81 6.24
C LEU A 273 -10.40 -23.14 6.83
N HIS A 274 -10.12 -23.39 8.12
CA HIS A 274 -10.54 -24.63 8.79
C HIS A 274 -12.05 -24.70 9.01
N SER A 275 -12.70 -23.57 9.30
CA SER A 275 -14.16 -23.51 9.46
C SER A 275 -14.92 -23.96 8.20
N LEU A 276 -14.30 -23.85 7.02
CA LEU A 276 -14.84 -24.37 5.76
C LEU A 276 -14.77 -25.90 5.66
N ARG A 277 -13.71 -26.52 6.21
CA ARG A 277 -13.45 -27.96 6.08
C ARG A 277 -14.23 -28.81 7.09
N ARG A 278 -14.80 -28.17 8.12
CA ARG A 278 -15.70 -28.81 9.07
C ARG A 278 -17.08 -28.15 8.99
N PRO A 279 -17.91 -28.49 8.00
CA PRO A 279 -19.32 -28.14 8.09
C PRO A 279 -19.91 -28.88 9.30
N ASN A 280 -20.64 -28.15 10.15
CA ASN A 280 -21.48 -28.72 11.21
C ASN A 280 -22.49 -29.71 10.64
#